data_AF-A0A1W9Z5K3-F1
#
_entry.id   AF-A0A1W9Z5K3-F1
#
_cell.length_a   1.000
_cell.length_b   1.000
_cell.length_c   1.000
_cell.angle_alpha   90.00
_cell.angle_beta   90.00
_cell.angle_gamma   90.00
#
_symmetry.space_group_name_H-M   'P 1'
#
loop_
_entity.id
_entity.type
_entity.pdbx_description
1 polymer ?
#
loop_
_entity_poly.entity_id
_entity_poly.type
_entity_poly.pdbx_seq_one_letter_code
_entity_poly.pdbx_strand_id
1 'polypeptide(L)'
;TQTLTPPPTPAWQLHTTGTGLTNLALLPTQPATTLAPGQIRVAIRAAGLNFRDIQAARAATNDHGIGCEGAGVVLETAPDVPTIAVGDTVMGLFPHNAFAPTAVTDHRLVTKIPAGWSFTQAASVPVAFLTAYTALVDHAQLGAGQRVLIHAATGGVGQAAIQIAHHLGAEIFATASPHKHHILTDLAIPTDHIASSRTPEFADTFSRRGIDVVLNTLDQFSDASRQLLTPHGHFLDLTDHPTHDLTTTPPDQLRHTWTTLTELFTTGALHPLPTTSYGLTQARHAFTDMDQARHTGKIVLTPPTTLTPDGTILITGGTGMLGKLFAEHLITHHGARHLLLASRSGPNTPDATELHHHLTNLGAHVTLTACDTSNPTELAALLADIPTHHPLT
;
A
#
# COMPACT_ATOMS: atom_id res chain seq x y z
N THR A 1 -19.70 7.41 7.08
CA THR A 1 -19.29 6.24 7.90
C THR A 1 -18.50 6.73 9.09
N GLN A 2 -18.74 6.20 10.28
CA GLN A 2 -18.05 6.61 11.51
C GLN A 2 -16.58 6.19 11.49
N THR A 3 -15.67 7.09 11.87
CA THR A 3 -14.24 6.82 12.06
C THR A 3 -14.03 5.82 13.20
N LEU A 4 -13.14 4.85 13.02
CA LEU A 4 -12.72 3.91 14.04
C LEU A 4 -11.77 4.58 15.03
N THR A 5 -11.96 4.29 16.32
CA THR A 5 -11.09 4.81 17.39
C THR A 5 -10.08 3.73 17.77
N PRO A 6 -8.76 3.99 17.70
CA PRO A 6 -7.75 3.08 18.22
C PRO A 6 -7.92 2.89 19.74
N PRO A 7 -7.64 1.69 20.29
CA PRO A 7 -7.56 1.50 21.73
C PRO A 7 -6.39 2.31 22.33
N PRO A 8 -6.39 2.57 23.65
CA PRO A 8 -5.32 3.33 24.31
C PRO A 8 -3.98 2.57 24.42
N THR A 9 -3.91 1.34 23.90
CA THR A 9 -2.67 0.54 23.85
C THR A 9 -1.88 0.87 22.58
N PRO A 10 -0.55 0.77 22.57
CA PRO A 10 0.25 0.99 21.36
C PRO A 10 0.10 -0.18 20.36
N ALA A 11 -0.20 -1.37 20.86
CA ALA A 11 -0.41 -2.56 20.04
C ALA A 11 -1.91 -2.81 19.81
N TRP A 12 -2.30 -2.78 18.55
CA TRP A 12 -3.65 -3.05 18.08
C TRP A 12 -3.63 -3.39 16.59
N GLN A 13 -4.72 -3.96 16.10
CA GLN A 13 -4.90 -4.27 14.69
C GLN A 13 -6.35 -4.03 14.26
N LEU A 14 -6.56 -3.78 12.97
CA LEU A 14 -7.87 -3.90 12.37
C LEU A 14 -8.28 -5.37 12.32
N HIS A 15 -9.49 -5.64 12.76
CA HIS A 15 -10.08 -6.97 12.74
C HIS A 15 -11.59 -6.86 12.53
N THR A 16 -12.26 -7.99 12.31
CA THR A 16 -13.73 -8.05 12.36
C THR A 16 -14.22 -8.67 13.67
N THR A 17 -15.28 -8.11 14.24
CA THR A 17 -15.96 -8.64 15.44
C THR A 17 -17.18 -9.50 15.11
N GLY A 18 -17.47 -9.70 13.82
CA GLY A 18 -18.65 -10.42 13.34
C GLY A 18 -18.70 -10.43 11.82
N THR A 19 -19.83 -10.85 11.25
CA THR A 19 -20.01 -10.91 9.79
C THR A 19 -20.35 -9.53 9.21
N GLY A 20 -19.79 -9.20 8.05
CA GLY A 20 -20.09 -7.96 7.34
C GLY A 20 -19.21 -6.76 7.72
N LEU A 21 -19.13 -5.80 6.79
CA LEU A 21 -18.16 -4.69 6.86
C LEU A 21 -18.41 -3.69 8.00
N THR A 22 -19.62 -3.66 8.56
CA THR A 22 -19.97 -2.84 9.72
C THR A 22 -19.31 -3.31 11.01
N ASN A 23 -18.85 -4.57 11.06
CA ASN A 23 -18.19 -5.17 12.22
C ASN A 23 -16.66 -5.01 12.22
N LEU A 24 -16.10 -4.22 11.29
CA LEU A 24 -14.69 -3.83 11.36
C LEU A 24 -14.43 -2.96 12.60
N ALA A 25 -13.42 -3.31 13.37
CA ALA A 25 -13.00 -2.61 14.58
C ALA A 25 -11.48 -2.65 14.76
N LEU A 26 -10.94 -1.66 15.48
CA LEU A 26 -9.55 -1.67 15.93
C LEU A 26 -9.51 -2.35 17.29
N LEU A 27 -8.85 -3.50 17.39
CA LEU A 27 -8.82 -4.33 18.59
C LEU A 27 -7.39 -4.36 19.16
N PRO A 28 -7.22 -4.30 20.50
CA PRO A 28 -5.92 -4.51 21.12
C PRO A 28 -5.31 -5.86 20.73
N THR A 29 -3.99 -5.91 20.63
CA THR A 29 -3.24 -7.15 20.40
C THR A 29 -2.13 -7.30 21.42
N GLN A 30 -1.64 -8.53 21.57
CA GLN A 30 -0.44 -8.84 22.33
C GLN A 30 0.63 -9.35 21.37
N PRO A 31 1.45 -8.46 20.78
CA PRO A 31 2.50 -8.88 19.87
C PRO A 31 3.51 -9.73 20.63
N ALA A 32 4.06 -10.75 19.98
CA ALA A 32 5.12 -11.57 20.54
C ALA A 32 6.28 -10.67 20.98
N THR A 33 6.81 -10.87 22.19
CA THR A 33 7.91 -10.06 22.71
C THR A 33 9.23 -10.39 22.02
N THR A 34 9.48 -11.67 21.75
CA THR A 34 10.64 -12.20 21.03
C THR A 34 10.27 -12.70 19.65
N LEU A 35 11.13 -12.43 18.66
CA LEU A 35 10.99 -12.96 17.30
C LEU A 35 11.40 -14.43 17.22
N ALA A 36 10.64 -15.23 16.46
CA ALA A 36 11.06 -16.57 16.07
C ALA A 36 12.19 -16.50 15.01
N PRO A 37 12.94 -17.59 14.80
CA PRO A 37 13.97 -17.65 13.75
C PRO A 37 13.44 -17.19 12.38
N GLY A 38 14.23 -16.40 11.66
CA GLY A 38 13.90 -15.86 10.35
C GLY A 38 12.87 -14.73 10.33
N GLN A 39 12.33 -14.32 11.48
CA GLN A 39 11.34 -13.24 11.56
C GLN A 39 11.96 -11.85 11.67
N ILE A 40 11.21 -10.86 11.20
CA ILE A 40 11.45 -9.44 11.41
C ILE A 40 10.20 -8.76 11.94
N ARG A 41 10.38 -7.70 12.72
CA ARG A 41 9.29 -6.79 13.12
C ARG A 41 9.38 -5.51 12.30
N VAL A 42 8.26 -5.07 11.76
CA VAL A 42 8.17 -3.89 10.88
C VAL A 42 7.16 -2.90 11.47
N ALA A 43 7.56 -1.64 11.57
CA ALA A 43 6.65 -0.51 11.79
C ALA A 43 5.93 -0.20 10.47
N ILE A 44 4.67 -0.58 10.38
CA ILE A 44 3.89 -0.42 9.15
C ILE A 44 3.61 1.07 8.94
N ARG A 45 3.83 1.52 7.71
CA ARG A 45 3.56 2.89 7.26
C ARG A 45 2.40 2.92 6.26
N ALA A 46 2.24 1.84 5.52
CA ALA A 46 1.15 1.65 4.57
C ALA A 46 0.87 0.15 4.39
N ALA A 47 -0.39 -0.22 4.19
CA ALA A 47 -0.81 -1.59 3.97
C ALA A 47 -1.84 -1.67 2.83
N GLY A 48 -1.64 -2.60 1.91
CA GLY A 48 -2.50 -2.76 0.74
C GLY A 48 -3.82 -3.45 1.11
N LEU A 49 -4.94 -2.89 0.66
CA LEU A 49 -6.26 -3.51 0.77
C LEU A 49 -6.55 -4.36 -0.46
N ASN A 50 -7.02 -5.58 -0.24
CA ASN A 50 -7.31 -6.56 -1.27
C ASN A 50 -8.75 -7.08 -1.19
N PHE A 51 -9.27 -7.59 -2.31
CA PHE A 51 -10.64 -8.12 -2.36
C PHE A 51 -10.83 -9.34 -1.43
N ARG A 52 -9.75 -10.10 -1.16
CA ARG A 52 -9.75 -11.13 -0.10
C ARG A 52 -10.09 -10.59 1.28
N ASP A 53 -9.65 -9.38 1.62
CA ASP A 53 -9.91 -8.78 2.93
C ASP A 53 -11.40 -8.44 3.07
N ILE A 54 -12.05 -8.06 1.96
CA ILE A 54 -13.50 -7.84 1.91
C ILE A 54 -14.25 -9.15 2.14
N GLN A 55 -13.80 -10.23 1.52
CA GLN A 55 -14.40 -11.55 1.68
C GLN A 55 -14.23 -12.09 3.09
N ALA A 56 -13.02 -12.01 3.64
CA ALA A 56 -12.72 -12.38 5.03
C ALA A 56 -13.58 -11.58 6.03
N ALA A 57 -13.70 -10.26 5.84
CA ALA A 57 -14.53 -9.41 6.70
C ALA A 57 -16.03 -9.74 6.58
N ARG A 58 -16.53 -10.11 5.39
CA ARG A 58 -17.92 -10.52 5.18
C ARG A 58 -18.25 -11.84 5.87
N ALA A 59 -17.41 -12.84 5.64
CA ALA A 59 -17.62 -14.19 6.14
C ALA A 59 -17.26 -14.36 7.62
N ALA A 60 -16.55 -13.39 8.22
CA ALA A 60 -15.91 -13.53 9.52
C ALA A 60 -14.99 -14.75 9.62
N THR A 61 -14.42 -15.16 8.48
CA THR A 61 -13.47 -16.26 8.36
C THR A 61 -12.08 -15.65 8.30
N ASN A 62 -11.37 -15.66 9.41
CA ASN A 62 -10.15 -14.89 9.58
C ASN A 62 -9.08 -15.68 10.34
N ASP A 63 -9.00 -16.99 10.12
CA ASP A 63 -7.92 -17.84 10.66
C ASP A 63 -6.51 -17.28 10.31
N HIS A 64 -6.40 -16.48 9.25
CA HIS A 64 -5.17 -15.77 8.84
C HIS A 64 -5.26 -14.23 8.93
N GLY A 65 -6.34 -13.67 9.50
CA GLY A 65 -6.55 -12.23 9.63
C GLY A 65 -6.88 -11.50 8.31
N ILE A 66 -6.95 -10.17 8.38
CA ILE A 66 -7.11 -9.25 7.24
C ILE A 66 -5.83 -8.44 7.05
N GLY A 67 -5.55 -7.98 5.83
CA GLY A 67 -4.37 -7.18 5.50
C GLY A 67 -3.13 -8.06 5.37
N CYS A 68 -2.85 -8.49 4.14
CA CYS A 68 -1.79 -9.47 3.87
C CYS A 68 -0.52 -8.88 3.26
N GLU A 69 -0.46 -7.56 3.10
CA GLU A 69 0.70 -6.88 2.54
C GLU A 69 0.88 -5.49 3.12
N GLY A 70 2.10 -5.00 3.05
CA GLY A 70 2.38 -3.63 3.43
C GLY A 70 3.81 -3.22 3.18
N ALA A 71 4.11 -2.01 3.61
CA ALA A 71 5.40 -1.37 3.55
C ALA A 71 5.67 -0.58 4.83
N GLY A 72 6.93 -0.57 5.27
CA GLY A 72 7.30 0.02 6.54
C GLY A 72 8.80 0.00 6.81
N VAL A 73 9.15 0.27 8.06
CA VAL A 73 10.54 0.32 8.54
C VAL A 73 10.80 -0.83 9.49
N VAL A 74 11.90 -1.56 9.30
CA VAL A 74 12.29 -2.66 10.18
C VAL A 74 12.67 -2.14 11.56
N LEU A 75 12.03 -2.67 12.60
CA LEU A 75 12.28 -2.34 14.01
C LEU A 75 13.20 -3.33 14.70
N GLU A 76 13.10 -4.61 14.32
CA GLU A 76 13.80 -5.70 15.00
C GLU A 76 13.97 -6.87 14.01
N THR A 77 15.08 -7.60 14.15
CA THR A 77 15.42 -8.76 13.33
C THR A 77 15.81 -9.92 14.24
N ALA A 78 15.34 -11.13 13.92
CA ALA A 78 15.85 -12.33 14.59
C ALA A 78 17.36 -12.52 14.31
N PRO A 79 18.13 -13.15 15.22
CA PRO A 79 19.59 -13.23 15.10
C PRO A 79 20.11 -13.95 13.84
N ASP A 80 19.28 -14.81 13.24
CA ASP A 80 19.59 -15.62 12.06
C ASP A 80 19.21 -14.96 10.73
N VAL A 81 18.72 -13.72 10.74
CA VAL A 81 18.36 -12.94 9.54
C VAL A 81 19.58 -12.18 9.00
N PRO A 82 20.11 -12.51 7.80
CA PRO A 82 21.38 -11.95 7.34
C PRO A 82 21.25 -10.76 6.37
N THR A 83 20.09 -10.59 5.71
CA THR A 83 19.93 -9.70 4.55
C THR A 83 19.15 -8.41 4.83
N ILE A 84 18.47 -8.34 5.97
CA ILE A 84 17.61 -7.23 6.38
C ILE A 84 18.10 -6.73 7.74
N ALA A 85 18.25 -5.41 7.87
CA ALA A 85 18.71 -4.75 9.08
C ALA A 85 17.65 -3.81 9.65
N VAL A 86 17.75 -3.50 10.95
CA VAL A 86 16.94 -2.46 11.60
C VAL A 86 17.15 -1.13 10.88
N GLY A 87 16.05 -0.41 10.62
CA GLY A 87 16.04 0.84 9.86
C GLY A 87 15.85 0.68 8.35
N ASP A 88 16.00 -0.53 7.80
CA ASP A 88 15.68 -0.78 6.39
C ASP A 88 14.20 -0.49 6.11
N THR A 89 13.93 0.13 4.97
CA THR A 89 12.57 0.29 4.43
C THR A 89 12.23 -0.93 3.58
N VAL A 90 11.16 -1.64 3.94
CA VAL A 90 10.77 -2.90 3.28
C VAL A 90 9.32 -2.89 2.81
N MET A 91 9.02 -3.64 1.76
CA MET A 91 7.67 -4.00 1.33
C MET A 91 7.55 -5.51 1.16
N GLY A 92 6.35 -6.06 1.34
CA GLY A 92 6.14 -7.47 1.09
C GLY A 92 4.85 -8.01 1.70
N LEU A 93 4.84 -9.32 1.93
CA LEU A 93 3.69 -10.04 2.48
C LEU A 93 3.78 -10.16 4.00
N PHE A 94 2.62 -10.01 4.63
CA PHE A 94 2.40 -10.12 6.06
C PHE A 94 1.23 -11.07 6.31
N PRO A 95 1.45 -12.40 6.26
CA PRO A 95 0.37 -13.38 6.29
C PRO A 95 -0.53 -13.33 7.53
N HIS A 96 -0.06 -12.70 8.61
CA HIS A 96 -0.75 -12.68 9.90
C HIS A 96 -1.36 -11.32 10.27
N ASN A 97 -1.44 -10.35 9.34
CA ASN A 97 -2.03 -8.99 9.46
C ASN A 97 -1.00 -7.84 9.32
N ALA A 98 -1.25 -6.93 8.38
CA ALA A 98 -0.54 -5.66 8.16
C ALA A 98 -1.37 -4.41 8.49
N PHE A 99 -2.68 -4.55 8.75
CA PHE A 99 -3.55 -3.45 9.19
C PHE A 99 -3.37 -3.13 10.67
N ALA A 100 -2.14 -2.83 11.06
CA ALA A 100 -1.70 -2.55 12.42
C ALA A 100 -0.55 -1.52 12.41
N PRO A 101 -0.20 -0.88 13.54
CA PRO A 101 1.00 -0.04 13.64
C PRO A 101 2.30 -0.83 13.43
N THR A 102 2.31 -2.09 13.82
CA THR A 102 3.45 -3.00 13.68
C THR A 102 2.99 -4.38 13.24
N ALA A 103 3.78 -5.06 12.41
CA ALA A 103 3.55 -6.44 12.02
C ALA A 103 4.84 -7.25 12.08
N VAL A 104 4.70 -8.58 12.19
CA VAL A 104 5.82 -9.53 12.15
C VAL A 104 5.63 -10.43 10.94
N THR A 105 6.72 -10.68 10.20
CA THR A 105 6.72 -11.58 9.03
C THR A 105 8.08 -12.26 8.89
N ASP A 106 8.15 -13.28 8.04
CA ASP A 106 9.41 -13.92 7.64
C ASP A 106 10.19 -12.97 6.71
N HIS A 107 11.48 -12.77 6.96
CA HIS A 107 12.33 -11.89 6.15
C HIS A 107 12.35 -12.24 4.65
N ARG A 108 12.05 -13.49 4.27
CA ARG A 108 11.99 -13.95 2.86
C ARG A 108 10.75 -13.48 2.12
N LEU A 109 9.71 -13.04 2.85
CA LEU A 109 8.46 -12.53 2.28
C LEU A 109 8.51 -11.03 1.96
N VAL A 110 9.63 -10.37 2.26
CA VAL A 110 9.83 -8.94 2.01
C VAL A 110 11.05 -8.67 1.15
N THR A 111 11.05 -7.52 0.50
CA THR A 111 12.20 -6.95 -0.20
C THR A 111 12.38 -5.48 0.22
N LYS A 112 13.56 -4.92 -0.02
CA LYS A 112 13.81 -3.50 0.25
C LYS A 112 13.00 -2.63 -0.73
N ILE A 113 12.47 -1.52 -0.24
CA ILE A 113 11.77 -0.54 -1.08
C ILE A 113 12.79 0.15 -1.99
N PRO A 114 12.56 0.23 -3.31
CA PRO A 114 13.41 1.00 -4.22
C PRO A 114 13.49 2.48 -3.82
N ALA A 115 14.66 3.10 -4.07
CA ALA A 115 14.87 4.50 -3.74
C ALA A 115 13.84 5.41 -4.43
N GLY A 116 13.33 6.40 -3.69
CA GLY A 116 12.38 7.38 -4.19
C GLY A 116 10.90 6.96 -4.16
N TRP A 117 10.59 5.72 -3.76
CA TRP A 117 9.20 5.30 -3.58
C TRP A 117 8.65 5.72 -2.22
N SER A 118 7.40 6.18 -2.21
CA SER A 118 6.65 6.32 -0.96
C SER A 118 6.26 4.95 -0.41
N PHE A 119 5.98 4.88 0.89
CA PHE A 119 5.40 3.67 1.49
C PHE A 119 4.06 3.29 0.87
N THR A 120 3.25 4.27 0.43
CA THR A 120 1.96 4.00 -0.22
C THR A 120 2.13 3.35 -1.58
N GLN A 121 3.10 3.82 -2.39
CA GLN A 121 3.47 3.18 -3.65
C GLN A 121 3.97 1.76 -3.40
N ALA A 122 4.89 1.59 -2.46
CA ALA A 122 5.47 0.29 -2.13
C ALA A 122 4.42 -0.72 -1.63
N ALA A 123 3.49 -0.30 -0.77
CA ALA A 123 2.40 -1.16 -0.28
C ALA A 123 1.38 -1.54 -1.36
N SER A 124 1.42 -0.93 -2.54
CA SER A 124 0.53 -1.27 -3.66
C SER A 124 0.99 -2.47 -4.49
N VAL A 125 2.24 -2.87 -4.32
CA VAL A 125 2.94 -3.81 -5.21
C VAL A 125 2.77 -5.28 -4.83
N PRO A 126 3.03 -5.72 -3.58
CA PRO A 126 3.29 -7.13 -3.27
C PRO A 126 2.27 -8.13 -3.82
N VAL A 127 1.02 -8.07 -3.37
CA VAL A 127 -0.02 -9.02 -3.77
C VAL A 127 -0.38 -8.85 -5.23
N ALA A 128 -0.50 -7.61 -5.71
CA ALA A 128 -0.92 -7.36 -7.09
C ALA A 128 0.05 -7.94 -8.12
N PHE A 129 1.34 -7.67 -7.94
CA PHE A 129 2.37 -8.12 -8.89
C PHE A 129 2.80 -9.56 -8.68
N LEU A 130 2.89 -10.04 -7.44
CA LEU A 130 3.17 -11.47 -7.21
C LEU A 130 2.07 -12.34 -7.82
N THR A 131 0.79 -12.03 -7.56
CA THR A 131 -0.33 -12.79 -8.14
C THR A 131 -0.32 -12.71 -9.67
N ALA A 132 -0.15 -11.52 -10.25
CA ALA A 132 -0.14 -11.38 -11.70
C ALA A 132 1.04 -12.12 -12.36
N TYR A 133 2.24 -12.03 -11.76
CA TYR A 133 3.44 -12.67 -12.30
C TYR A 133 3.33 -14.20 -12.19
N THR A 134 2.99 -14.75 -11.02
CA THR A 134 2.87 -16.21 -10.88
C THR A 134 1.79 -16.77 -11.79
N ALA A 135 0.65 -16.08 -11.91
CA ALA A 135 -0.44 -16.51 -12.78
C ALA A 135 -0.03 -16.48 -14.27
N LEU A 136 0.50 -15.36 -14.76
CA LEU A 136 0.80 -15.21 -16.20
C LEU A 136 2.09 -15.92 -16.62
N VAL A 137 3.14 -15.86 -15.80
CA VAL A 137 4.46 -16.39 -16.15
C VAL A 137 4.63 -17.82 -15.67
N ASP A 138 4.46 -18.06 -14.37
CA ASP A 138 4.80 -19.37 -13.79
C ASP A 138 3.75 -20.44 -14.15
N HIS A 139 2.46 -20.08 -14.20
CA HIS A 139 1.37 -21.03 -14.48
C HIS A 139 0.93 -21.07 -15.95
N ALA A 140 0.78 -19.92 -16.61
CA ALA A 140 0.32 -19.86 -18.00
C ALA A 140 1.45 -19.74 -19.04
N GLN A 141 2.69 -19.46 -18.61
CA GLN A 141 3.85 -19.32 -19.50
C GLN A 141 3.58 -18.34 -20.65
N LEU A 142 2.90 -17.22 -20.35
CA LEU A 142 2.53 -16.21 -21.32
C LEU A 142 3.77 -15.65 -22.02
N GLY A 143 3.73 -15.63 -23.34
CA GLY A 143 4.81 -15.17 -24.20
C GLY A 143 4.34 -14.19 -25.28
N ALA A 144 5.31 -13.69 -26.04
CA ALA A 144 5.08 -12.70 -27.08
C ALA A 144 4.09 -13.20 -28.15
N GLY A 145 3.14 -12.34 -28.52
CA GLY A 145 2.12 -12.63 -29.52
C GLY A 145 0.96 -13.53 -29.05
N GLN A 146 1.02 -14.09 -27.84
CA GLN A 146 -0.15 -14.77 -27.26
C GLN A 146 -1.19 -13.76 -26.81
N ARG A 147 -2.47 -14.17 -26.86
CA ARG A 147 -3.60 -13.31 -26.51
C ARG A 147 -4.06 -13.60 -25.08
N VAL A 148 -4.11 -12.56 -24.25
CA VAL A 148 -4.55 -12.65 -22.86
C VAL A 148 -5.80 -11.82 -22.61
N LEU A 149 -6.82 -12.41 -21.98
CA LEU A 149 -7.99 -11.70 -21.46
C LEU A 149 -7.84 -11.44 -19.96
N ILE A 150 -7.82 -10.17 -19.57
CA ILE A 150 -7.68 -9.73 -18.18
C ILE A 150 -9.02 -9.18 -17.69
N HIS A 151 -9.63 -9.85 -16.72
CA HIS A 151 -10.86 -9.36 -16.09
C HIS A 151 -10.60 -8.35 -14.96
N ALA A 152 -11.59 -7.47 -14.73
CA ALA A 152 -11.51 -6.39 -13.74
C ALA A 152 -10.22 -5.55 -13.85
N ALA A 153 -9.80 -5.28 -15.10
CA ALA A 153 -8.47 -4.84 -15.46
C ALA A 153 -8.05 -3.46 -14.91
N THR A 154 -9.00 -2.68 -14.38
CA THR A 154 -8.71 -1.39 -13.73
C THR A 154 -8.44 -1.50 -12.23
N GLY A 155 -8.55 -2.69 -11.63
CA GLY A 155 -8.14 -2.97 -10.25
C GLY A 155 -6.66 -3.33 -10.12
N GLY A 156 -6.21 -3.60 -8.89
CA GLY A 156 -4.80 -3.81 -8.58
C GLY A 156 -4.11 -4.92 -9.39
N VAL A 157 -4.59 -6.16 -9.27
CA VAL A 157 -4.04 -7.31 -10.02
C VAL A 157 -4.19 -7.10 -11.53
N GLY A 158 -5.33 -6.55 -11.97
CA GLY A 158 -5.59 -6.29 -13.39
C GLY A 158 -4.58 -5.34 -14.04
N GLN A 159 -4.26 -4.23 -13.38
CA GLN A 159 -3.26 -3.29 -13.90
C GLN A 159 -1.83 -3.86 -13.83
N ALA A 160 -1.50 -4.62 -12.78
CA ALA A 160 -0.21 -5.32 -12.70
C ALA A 160 -0.06 -6.34 -13.84
N ALA A 161 -1.12 -7.10 -14.11
CA ALA A 161 -1.19 -8.06 -15.22
C ALA A 161 -1.06 -7.38 -16.59
N ILE A 162 -1.66 -6.20 -16.79
CA ILE A 162 -1.47 -5.41 -18.03
C ILE A 162 0.00 -5.04 -18.22
N GLN A 163 0.67 -4.51 -17.19
CA GLN A 163 2.08 -4.12 -17.30
C GLN A 163 2.98 -5.32 -17.62
N ILE A 164 2.75 -6.44 -16.95
CA ILE A 164 3.50 -7.69 -17.19
C ILE A 164 3.23 -8.22 -18.61
N ALA A 165 1.97 -8.26 -19.04
CA ALA A 165 1.61 -8.72 -20.38
C ALA A 165 2.21 -7.83 -21.49
N HIS A 166 2.22 -6.51 -21.31
CA HIS A 166 2.92 -5.58 -22.21
C HIS A 166 4.42 -5.86 -22.25
N HIS A 167 5.06 -6.04 -21.09
CA HIS A 167 6.48 -6.38 -21.01
C HIS A 167 6.83 -7.69 -21.73
N LEU A 168 5.94 -8.69 -21.66
CA LEU A 168 6.09 -9.99 -22.34
C LEU A 168 5.74 -9.92 -23.84
N GLY A 169 5.21 -8.80 -24.33
CA GLY A 169 4.80 -8.64 -25.73
C GLY A 169 3.51 -9.39 -26.09
N ALA A 170 2.63 -9.65 -25.13
CA ALA A 170 1.35 -10.28 -25.35
C ALA A 170 0.31 -9.30 -25.92
N GLU A 171 -0.67 -9.83 -26.66
CA GLU A 171 -1.83 -9.07 -27.14
C GLU A 171 -2.92 -9.07 -26.06
N ILE A 172 -3.27 -7.89 -25.56
CA ILE A 172 -4.12 -7.77 -24.37
C ILE A 172 -5.57 -7.46 -24.75
N PHE A 173 -6.49 -8.23 -24.18
CA PHE A 173 -7.93 -7.96 -24.09
C PHE A 173 -8.29 -7.70 -22.64
N ALA A 174 -9.16 -6.74 -22.38
CA ALA A 174 -9.45 -6.31 -21.02
C ALA A 174 -10.93 -6.03 -20.80
N THR A 175 -11.40 -6.34 -19.60
CA THR A 175 -12.75 -5.92 -19.17
C THR A 175 -12.69 -5.01 -17.95
N ALA A 176 -13.55 -4.00 -17.94
CA ALA A 176 -13.79 -3.15 -16.77
C ALA A 176 -15.23 -2.62 -16.79
N SER A 177 -15.65 -1.96 -15.70
CA SER A 177 -16.92 -1.23 -15.72
C SER A 177 -16.86 -0.12 -16.79
N PRO A 178 -17.94 0.14 -17.56
CA PRO A 178 -17.90 1.08 -18.69
C PRO A 178 -17.36 2.48 -18.35
N HIS A 179 -17.73 3.03 -17.19
CA HIS A 179 -17.24 4.34 -16.73
C HIS A 179 -15.71 4.39 -16.48
N LYS A 180 -15.03 3.25 -16.45
CA LYS A 180 -13.57 3.12 -16.28
C LYS A 180 -12.84 2.72 -17.56
N HIS A 181 -13.52 2.59 -18.70
CA HIS A 181 -12.87 2.20 -19.96
C HIS A 181 -11.79 3.17 -20.40
N HIS A 182 -11.92 4.47 -20.09
CA HIS A 182 -10.89 5.47 -20.35
C HIS A 182 -9.53 5.11 -19.72
N ILE A 183 -9.52 4.49 -18.53
CA ILE A 183 -8.27 4.04 -17.88
C ILE A 183 -7.59 2.93 -18.69
N LEU A 184 -8.37 2.03 -19.32
CA LEU A 184 -7.79 0.98 -20.17
C LEU A 184 -7.20 1.57 -21.46
N THR A 185 -7.84 2.61 -22.03
CA THR A 185 -7.25 3.37 -23.14
C THR A 185 -5.94 4.06 -22.73
N ASP A 186 -5.91 4.67 -21.54
CA ASP A 186 -4.70 5.31 -20.99
C ASP A 186 -3.57 4.30 -20.74
N LEU A 187 -3.92 3.04 -20.47
CA LEU A 187 -2.99 1.89 -20.36
C LEU A 187 -2.65 1.24 -21.72
N ALA A 188 -2.90 1.95 -22.82
CA ALA A 188 -2.61 1.55 -24.19
C ALA A 188 -3.32 0.24 -24.64
N ILE A 189 -4.50 -0.04 -24.12
CA ILE A 189 -5.36 -1.12 -24.63
C ILE A 189 -6.19 -0.59 -25.81
N PRO A 190 -6.16 -1.23 -27.00
CA PRO A 190 -6.99 -0.82 -28.14
C PRO A 190 -8.48 -0.81 -27.80
N THR A 191 -9.23 0.13 -28.37
CA THR A 191 -10.66 0.28 -28.07
C THR A 191 -11.49 -0.95 -28.42
N ASP A 192 -11.10 -1.70 -29.45
CA ASP A 192 -11.76 -2.95 -29.87
C ASP A 192 -11.31 -4.17 -29.05
N HIS A 193 -10.41 -3.98 -28.08
CA HIS A 193 -9.95 -4.97 -27.11
C HIS A 193 -10.53 -4.71 -25.71
N ILE A 194 -11.41 -3.73 -25.57
CA ILE A 194 -12.05 -3.35 -24.30
C ILE A 194 -13.52 -3.77 -24.32
N ALA A 195 -13.95 -4.44 -23.24
CA ALA A 195 -15.36 -4.77 -23.05
C ALA A 195 -15.84 -4.52 -21.60
N SER A 196 -17.16 -4.60 -21.41
CA SER A 196 -17.77 -4.49 -20.08
C SER A 196 -17.42 -5.70 -19.22
N SER A 197 -17.05 -5.47 -17.95
CA SER A 197 -16.93 -6.53 -16.94
C SER A 197 -18.23 -6.77 -16.15
N ARG A 198 -19.32 -6.07 -16.52
CA ARG A 198 -20.62 -6.09 -15.81
C ARG A 198 -21.67 -6.92 -16.52
N THR A 199 -21.37 -7.35 -17.74
CA THR A 199 -22.27 -8.05 -18.65
C THR A 199 -21.47 -9.12 -19.39
N PRO A 200 -22.10 -10.21 -19.88
CA PRO A 200 -21.41 -11.28 -20.61
C PRO A 200 -21.08 -10.92 -22.07
N GLU A 201 -21.44 -9.73 -22.54
CA GLU A 201 -21.27 -9.29 -23.94
C GLU A 201 -19.81 -9.26 -24.41
N PHE A 202 -18.84 -9.29 -23.49
CA PHE A 202 -17.42 -9.48 -23.84
C PHE A 202 -17.19 -10.81 -24.58
N ALA A 203 -17.98 -11.86 -24.30
CA ALA A 203 -17.87 -13.15 -24.96
C ALA A 203 -18.22 -13.04 -26.45
N ASP A 204 -19.24 -12.26 -26.79
CA ASP A 204 -19.59 -11.98 -28.18
C ASP A 204 -18.57 -11.05 -28.84
N THR A 205 -18.17 -9.98 -28.13
CA THR A 205 -17.21 -8.98 -28.61
C THR A 205 -15.86 -9.61 -28.97
N PHE A 206 -15.43 -10.59 -28.17
CA PHE A 206 -14.17 -11.31 -28.37
C PHE A 206 -14.35 -12.67 -29.04
N SER A 207 -15.57 -13.03 -29.44
CA SER A 207 -15.84 -14.25 -30.19
C SER A 207 -15.01 -14.20 -31.48
N ARG A 208 -14.22 -15.25 -31.75
CA ARG A 208 -13.24 -15.35 -32.86
C ARG A 208 -11.89 -14.66 -32.65
N ARG A 209 -11.65 -13.98 -31.54
CA ARG A 209 -10.29 -13.48 -31.23
C ARG A 209 -9.35 -14.61 -30.89
N GLY A 210 -9.84 -15.70 -30.29
CA GLY A 210 -9.06 -16.86 -29.85
C GLY A 210 -8.15 -16.50 -28.69
N ILE A 211 -8.59 -16.70 -27.45
CA ILE A 211 -7.81 -16.28 -26.27
C ILE A 211 -6.93 -17.44 -25.79
N ASP A 212 -5.63 -17.19 -25.60
CA ASP A 212 -4.68 -18.20 -25.16
C ASP A 212 -4.61 -18.28 -23.63
N VAL A 213 -4.79 -17.15 -22.94
CA VAL A 213 -4.79 -17.08 -21.47
C VAL A 213 -5.95 -16.21 -20.99
N VAL A 214 -6.70 -16.69 -20.00
CA VAL A 214 -7.71 -15.88 -19.30
C VAL A 214 -7.29 -15.74 -17.84
N LEU A 215 -7.09 -14.49 -17.40
CA LEU A 215 -6.96 -14.14 -15.98
C LEU A 215 -8.33 -13.72 -15.45
N ASN A 216 -9.03 -14.67 -14.82
CA ASN A 216 -10.40 -14.49 -14.36
C ASN A 216 -10.47 -13.99 -12.92
N THR A 217 -11.36 -13.01 -12.71
CA THR A 217 -11.76 -12.51 -11.39
C THR A 217 -13.29 -12.37 -11.29
N LEU A 218 -14.03 -12.82 -12.31
CA LEU A 218 -15.49 -12.69 -12.37
C LEU A 218 -16.12 -14.04 -12.06
N ASP A 219 -16.86 -14.10 -10.96
CA ASP A 219 -17.56 -15.32 -10.56
C ASP A 219 -18.75 -15.62 -11.51
N GLN A 220 -19.61 -14.61 -11.74
CA GLN A 220 -20.86 -14.76 -12.49
C GLN A 220 -20.70 -15.06 -13.99
N PHE A 221 -19.53 -14.81 -14.57
CA PHE A 221 -19.28 -14.94 -16.02
C PHE A 221 -18.12 -15.89 -16.37
N SER A 222 -17.68 -16.72 -15.40
CA SER A 222 -16.56 -17.65 -15.59
C SER A 222 -16.75 -18.57 -16.81
N ASP A 223 -17.96 -19.12 -17.01
CA ASP A 223 -18.27 -19.99 -18.15
C ASP A 223 -18.15 -19.27 -19.51
N ALA A 224 -18.61 -18.02 -19.59
CA ALA A 224 -18.49 -17.21 -20.79
C ALA A 224 -17.02 -16.92 -21.12
N SER A 225 -16.20 -16.68 -20.08
CA SER A 225 -14.75 -16.50 -20.23
C SER A 225 -14.05 -17.79 -20.69
N ARG A 226 -14.46 -18.97 -20.19
CA ARG A 226 -13.91 -20.27 -20.62
C ARG A 226 -14.18 -20.57 -22.09
N GLN A 227 -15.33 -20.16 -22.61
CA GLN A 227 -15.70 -20.37 -24.02
C GLN A 227 -14.83 -19.58 -25.01
N LEU A 228 -14.12 -18.54 -24.55
CA LEU A 228 -13.20 -17.74 -25.38
C LEU A 228 -11.83 -18.41 -25.56
N LEU A 229 -11.50 -19.40 -24.73
CA LEU A 229 -10.19 -20.05 -24.76
C LEU A 229 -9.98 -20.87 -26.02
N THR A 230 -8.76 -20.86 -26.51
CA THR A 230 -8.28 -21.82 -27.50
C THR A 230 -8.21 -23.24 -26.87
N PRO A 231 -8.19 -24.33 -27.67
CA PRO A 231 -8.13 -25.70 -27.14
C PRO A 231 -6.95 -26.01 -26.21
N HIS A 232 -5.88 -25.22 -26.27
CA HIS A 232 -4.69 -25.33 -25.41
C HIS A 232 -4.53 -24.13 -24.47
N GLY A 233 -5.59 -23.34 -24.31
CA GLY A 233 -5.54 -22.13 -23.52
C GLY A 233 -5.56 -22.40 -22.01
N HIS A 234 -5.04 -21.45 -21.24
CA HIS A 234 -4.94 -21.51 -19.79
C HIS A 234 -6.04 -20.65 -19.14
N PHE A 235 -6.86 -21.26 -18.29
CA PHE A 235 -7.83 -20.55 -17.47
C PHE A 235 -7.30 -20.38 -16.05
N LEU A 236 -6.96 -19.15 -15.67
CA LEU A 236 -6.42 -18.80 -14.35
C LEU A 236 -7.55 -18.16 -13.53
N ASP A 237 -8.16 -18.91 -12.62
CA ASP A 237 -9.30 -18.44 -11.84
C ASP A 237 -8.88 -17.90 -10.47
N LEU A 238 -8.87 -16.58 -10.31
CA LEU A 238 -8.52 -15.93 -9.05
C LEU A 238 -9.72 -15.81 -8.08
N THR A 239 -10.91 -16.25 -8.48
CA THR A 239 -12.05 -16.39 -7.55
C THR A 239 -11.90 -17.66 -6.70
N ASP A 240 -11.15 -18.65 -7.19
CA ASP A 240 -10.84 -19.90 -6.49
C ASP A 240 -9.65 -19.70 -5.53
N HIS A 241 -9.93 -19.05 -4.39
CA HIS A 241 -8.95 -18.62 -3.39
C HIS A 241 -7.84 -19.63 -3.03
N PRO A 242 -8.08 -20.94 -2.84
CA PRO A 242 -7.04 -21.86 -2.37
C PRO A 242 -5.87 -22.03 -3.34
N THR A 243 -6.11 -21.90 -4.65
CA THR A 243 -5.10 -22.22 -5.67
C THR A 243 -4.05 -21.12 -5.84
N HIS A 244 -4.36 -19.88 -5.44
CA HIS A 244 -3.51 -18.71 -5.65
C HIS A 244 -3.26 -17.91 -4.35
N ASP A 245 -3.47 -18.52 -3.18
CA ASP A 245 -3.28 -17.82 -1.91
C ASP A 245 -1.80 -17.66 -1.57
N LEU A 246 -1.27 -16.47 -1.87
CA LEU A 246 0.08 -16.06 -1.52
C LEU A 246 0.37 -16.14 -0.01
N THR A 247 -0.65 -16.10 0.85
CA THR A 247 -0.42 -16.19 2.31
C THR A 247 -0.19 -17.59 2.84
N THR A 248 -0.46 -18.62 2.04
CA THR A 248 -0.11 -20.02 2.37
C THR A 248 1.08 -20.53 1.56
N THR A 249 1.56 -19.74 0.60
CA THR A 249 2.69 -20.11 -0.26
C THR A 249 3.99 -20.10 0.54
N PRO A 250 4.80 -21.19 0.50
CA PRO A 250 6.08 -21.23 1.19
C PRO A 250 7.01 -20.08 0.76
N PRO A 251 7.68 -19.38 1.69
CA PRO A 251 8.49 -18.20 1.36
C PRO A 251 9.57 -18.45 0.30
N ASP A 252 10.15 -19.64 0.26
CA ASP A 252 11.21 -19.98 -0.69
C ASP A 252 10.70 -20.06 -2.14
N GLN A 253 9.41 -20.34 -2.36
CA GLN A 253 8.82 -20.38 -3.70
C GLN A 253 8.66 -18.97 -4.31
N LEU A 254 8.43 -17.95 -3.47
CA LEU A 254 8.25 -16.57 -3.94
C LEU A 254 9.56 -15.83 -4.21
N ARG A 255 10.70 -16.38 -3.79
CA ARG A 255 12.01 -15.71 -3.87
C ARG A 255 12.41 -15.40 -5.31
N HIS A 256 12.19 -16.34 -6.22
CA HIS A 256 12.50 -16.15 -7.63
C HIS A 256 11.65 -15.02 -8.22
N THR A 257 10.33 -15.08 -8.03
CA THR A 257 9.37 -14.06 -8.46
C THR A 257 9.74 -12.67 -7.92
N TRP A 258 10.09 -12.57 -6.64
CA TRP A 258 10.51 -11.29 -6.04
C TRP A 258 11.79 -10.73 -6.65
N THR A 259 12.76 -11.60 -6.91
CA THR A 259 14.04 -11.19 -7.53
C THR A 259 13.77 -10.59 -8.91
N THR A 260 12.99 -11.28 -9.74
CA THR A 260 12.64 -10.81 -11.08
C THR A 260 11.82 -9.52 -11.05
N LEU A 261 10.77 -9.45 -10.22
CA LEU A 261 9.96 -8.23 -10.09
C LEU A 261 10.81 -7.03 -9.65
N THR A 262 11.72 -7.22 -8.70
CA THR A 262 12.62 -6.15 -8.22
C THR A 262 13.50 -5.62 -9.36
N GLU A 263 14.02 -6.50 -10.22
CA GLU A 263 14.79 -6.10 -11.40
C GLU A 263 13.93 -5.31 -12.40
N LEU A 264 12.72 -5.78 -12.68
CA LEU A 264 11.79 -5.11 -13.60
C LEU A 264 11.35 -3.72 -13.09
N PHE A 265 11.17 -3.54 -11.78
CA PHE A 265 10.93 -2.21 -11.22
C PHE A 265 12.17 -1.32 -11.28
N THR A 266 13.36 -1.88 -11.02
CA THR A 266 14.63 -1.13 -11.02
C THR A 266 15.00 -0.62 -12.41
N THR A 267 14.72 -1.43 -13.45
CA THR A 267 14.93 -1.05 -14.85
C THR A 267 13.84 -0.13 -15.41
N GLY A 268 12.76 0.10 -14.64
CA GLY A 268 11.61 0.89 -15.07
C GLY A 268 10.71 0.19 -16.08
N ALA A 269 10.84 -1.13 -16.26
CA ALA A 269 9.93 -1.92 -17.09
C ALA A 269 8.54 -2.06 -16.44
N LEU A 270 8.48 -2.04 -15.11
CA LEU A 270 7.26 -1.99 -14.33
C LEU A 270 7.25 -0.76 -13.41
N HIS A 271 6.05 -0.29 -13.04
CA HIS A 271 5.83 0.86 -12.19
C HIS A 271 4.79 0.58 -11.09
N PRO A 272 4.91 1.19 -9.89
CA PRO A 272 3.88 1.11 -8.86
C PRO A 272 2.51 1.50 -9.38
N LEU A 273 1.46 0.90 -8.82
CA LEU A 273 0.09 1.19 -9.22
C LEU A 273 -0.36 2.56 -8.69
N PRO A 274 -1.32 3.22 -9.37
CA PRO A 274 -2.05 4.34 -8.77
C PRO A 274 -2.68 3.91 -7.44
N THR A 275 -2.59 4.79 -6.43
CA THR A 275 -3.10 4.50 -5.09
C THR A 275 -4.18 5.47 -4.64
N THR A 276 -5.23 4.94 -4.02
CA THR A 276 -6.16 5.71 -3.19
C THR A 276 -5.84 5.42 -1.73
N SER A 277 -5.38 6.43 -1.00
CA SER A 277 -4.97 6.28 0.40
C SER A 277 -6.08 6.69 1.36
N TYR A 278 -6.30 5.88 2.39
CA TYR A 278 -7.16 6.21 3.52
C TYR A 278 -6.36 6.12 4.81
N GLY A 279 -6.72 6.94 5.80
CA GLY A 279 -6.30 6.68 7.17
C GLY A 279 -6.87 5.33 7.61
N LEU A 280 -6.10 4.53 8.33
CA LEU A 280 -6.55 3.21 8.76
C LEU A 280 -7.75 3.28 9.72
N THR A 281 -7.91 4.39 10.44
CA THR A 281 -9.13 4.71 11.21
C THR A 281 -10.37 4.87 10.33
N GLN A 282 -10.20 5.11 9.03
CA GLN A 282 -11.28 5.18 8.03
C GLN A 282 -11.47 3.86 7.27
N ALA A 283 -10.92 2.73 7.76
CA ALA A 283 -10.97 1.44 7.06
C ALA A 283 -12.38 1.03 6.60
N ARG A 284 -13.44 1.30 7.38
CA ARG A 284 -14.83 1.01 6.95
C ARG A 284 -15.20 1.69 5.62
N HIS A 285 -14.72 2.91 5.39
CA HIS A 285 -14.94 3.62 4.15
C HIS A 285 -14.17 2.97 3.00
N ALA A 286 -12.88 2.71 3.21
CA ALA A 286 -12.01 2.03 2.24
C ALA A 286 -12.56 0.66 1.82
N PHE A 287 -13.01 -0.16 2.77
CA PHE A 287 -13.64 -1.46 2.49
C PHE A 287 -14.92 -1.32 1.69
N THR A 288 -15.75 -0.29 1.98
CA THR A 288 -16.97 0.00 1.20
C THR A 288 -16.63 0.43 -0.23
N ASP A 289 -15.61 1.28 -0.41
CA ASP A 289 -15.13 1.72 -1.73
C ASP A 289 -14.57 0.56 -2.56
N MET A 290 -13.87 -0.37 -1.92
CA MET A 290 -13.40 -1.58 -2.57
C MET A 290 -14.56 -2.48 -2.97
N ASP A 291 -15.48 -2.74 -2.03
CA ASP A 291 -16.61 -3.63 -2.24
C ASP A 291 -17.54 -3.16 -3.37
N GLN A 292 -17.76 -1.85 -3.45
CA GLN A 292 -18.55 -1.23 -4.52
C GLN A 292 -17.74 -1.01 -5.81
N ALA A 293 -16.49 -1.47 -5.85
CA ALA A 293 -15.55 -1.33 -6.94
C ALA A 293 -15.43 0.12 -7.45
N ARG A 294 -15.43 1.11 -6.54
CA ARG A 294 -15.29 2.54 -6.89
C ARG A 294 -13.85 2.95 -7.20
N HIS A 295 -12.88 2.30 -6.56
CA HIS A 295 -11.46 2.57 -6.72
C HIS A 295 -10.88 2.11 -8.06
N THR A 296 -9.75 2.69 -8.44
CA THR A 296 -8.90 2.27 -9.56
C THR A 296 -7.50 2.03 -9.00
N GLY A 297 -6.78 1.04 -9.54
CA GLY A 297 -5.47 0.65 -9.02
C GLY A 297 -5.63 0.00 -7.64
N LYS A 298 -4.91 0.53 -6.63
CA LYS A 298 -4.87 -0.06 -5.29
C LYS A 298 -5.41 0.90 -4.22
N ILE A 299 -6.20 0.36 -3.28
CA ILE A 299 -6.48 1.07 -2.02
C ILE A 299 -5.39 0.74 -1.01
N VAL A 300 -4.90 1.76 -0.31
CA VAL A 300 -3.87 1.62 0.73
C VAL A 300 -4.37 2.24 2.03
N LEU A 301 -4.17 1.54 3.15
CA LEU A 301 -4.47 2.00 4.49
C LEU A 301 -3.18 2.47 5.17
N THR A 302 -3.22 3.66 5.77
CA THR A 302 -2.08 4.25 6.48
C THR A 302 -2.37 4.28 7.98
N PRO A 303 -1.62 3.52 8.81
CA PRO A 303 -1.74 3.62 10.26
C PRO A 303 -1.53 5.08 10.72
N PRO A 304 -2.17 5.52 11.82
CA PRO A 304 -1.87 6.82 12.40
C PRO A 304 -0.37 6.93 12.69
N THR A 305 0.25 8.00 12.21
CA THR A 305 1.66 8.26 12.53
C THR A 305 1.74 8.78 13.95
N THR A 306 2.47 8.08 14.81
CA THR A 306 2.79 8.58 16.15
C THR A 306 3.94 9.57 16.03
N LEU A 307 3.73 10.79 16.52
CA LEU A 307 4.82 11.75 16.68
C LEU A 307 5.86 11.15 17.64
N THR A 308 7.13 11.10 17.22
CA THR A 308 8.19 10.65 18.12
C THR A 308 8.56 11.81 19.04
N PRO A 309 8.50 11.66 20.37
CA PRO A 309 8.78 12.77 21.29
C PRO A 309 10.14 13.43 21.05
N ASP A 310 11.15 12.63 20.69
CA ASP A 310 12.53 13.05 20.46
C ASP A 310 12.81 13.54 19.02
N GLY A 311 11.81 13.56 18.14
CA GLY A 311 12.00 14.05 16.79
C GLY A 311 11.52 15.48 16.60
N THR A 312 12.03 16.13 15.56
CA THR A 312 11.75 17.53 15.25
C THR A 312 10.47 17.67 14.44
N ILE A 313 9.58 18.57 14.85
CA ILE A 313 8.41 18.97 14.07
C ILE A 313 8.67 20.33 13.42
N LEU A 314 8.67 20.39 12.09
CA LEU A 314 8.75 21.61 11.32
C LEU A 314 7.36 22.22 11.12
N ILE A 315 7.17 23.45 11.58
CA ILE A 315 5.93 24.22 11.38
C ILE A 315 6.22 25.41 10.47
N THR A 316 5.73 25.36 9.24
CA THR A 316 5.82 26.46 8.28
C THR A 316 4.76 27.53 8.59
N GLY A 317 5.15 28.80 8.52
CA GLY A 317 4.34 29.89 9.07
C GLY A 317 4.19 29.80 10.60
N GLY A 318 5.13 29.13 11.28
CA GLY A 318 5.04 28.81 12.71
C GLY A 318 4.98 30.01 13.65
N THR A 319 5.36 31.20 13.17
CA THR A 319 5.27 32.47 13.92
C THR A 319 3.91 33.17 13.78
N GLY A 320 3.02 32.70 12.90
CA GLY A 320 1.66 33.21 12.75
C GLY A 320 0.68 32.65 13.80
N MET A 321 -0.48 33.28 13.98
CA MET A 321 -1.46 32.92 15.02
C MET A 321 -1.75 31.41 15.10
N LEU A 322 -2.11 30.79 13.97
CA LEU A 322 -2.42 29.36 13.93
C LEU A 322 -1.18 28.50 14.21
N GLY A 323 -0.01 28.92 13.70
CA GLY A 323 1.26 28.23 13.97
C GLY A 323 1.60 28.20 15.46
N LYS A 324 1.39 29.32 16.16
CA LYS A 324 1.59 29.43 17.63
C LYS A 324 0.65 28.48 18.38
N LEU A 325 -0.65 28.52 18.08
CA LEU A 325 -1.66 27.65 18.71
C LEU A 325 -1.40 26.16 18.43
N PHE A 326 -0.98 25.84 17.21
CA PHE A 326 -0.67 24.47 16.82
C PHE A 326 0.60 23.96 17.51
N ALA A 327 1.65 24.78 17.61
CA ALA A 327 2.86 24.46 18.36
C ALA A 327 2.53 24.14 19.83
N GLU A 328 1.74 24.99 20.49
CA GLU A 328 1.29 24.77 21.86
C GLU A 328 0.48 23.46 22.00
N HIS A 329 -0.45 23.22 21.07
CA HIS A 329 -1.24 21.99 21.06
C HIS A 329 -0.37 20.73 20.92
N LEU A 330 0.66 20.77 20.05
CA LEU A 330 1.60 19.66 19.87
C LEU A 330 2.40 19.38 21.15
N ILE A 331 2.84 20.42 21.87
CA ILE A 331 3.61 20.25 23.11
C ILE A 331 2.72 19.68 24.22
N THR A 332 1.52 20.24 24.39
CA THR A 332 0.63 19.99 25.53
C THR A 332 -0.18 18.71 25.38
N HIS A 333 -0.62 18.36 24.17
CA HIS A 333 -1.47 17.20 23.92
C HIS A 333 -0.76 16.03 23.23
N HIS A 334 0.32 16.29 22.48
CA HIS A 334 1.05 15.26 21.73
C HIS A 334 2.48 15.03 22.23
N GLY A 335 2.90 15.76 23.26
CA GLY A 335 4.20 15.55 23.90
C GLY A 335 5.40 15.94 23.04
N ALA A 336 5.22 16.75 22.00
CA ALA A 336 6.32 17.22 21.16
C ALA A 336 7.36 18.00 21.98
N ARG A 337 8.64 17.76 21.74
CA ARG A 337 9.75 18.42 22.45
C ARG A 337 10.70 19.20 21.56
N HIS A 338 10.79 18.90 20.27
CA HIS A 338 11.66 19.62 19.35
C HIS A 338 10.82 20.28 18.25
N LEU A 339 10.79 21.61 18.23
CA LEU A 339 10.03 22.38 17.25
C LEU A 339 10.98 23.25 16.42
N LEU A 340 10.83 23.19 15.10
CA LEU A 340 11.44 24.09 14.15
C LEU A 340 10.35 24.97 13.54
N LEU A 341 10.32 26.25 13.92
CA LEU A 341 9.33 27.21 13.46
C LEU A 341 9.91 28.04 12.32
N ALA A 342 9.46 27.78 11.10
CA ALA A 342 9.92 28.48 9.91
C ALA A 342 8.94 29.57 9.49
N SER A 343 9.45 30.75 9.17
CA SER A 343 8.68 31.83 8.52
C SER A 343 9.63 32.76 7.78
N ARG A 344 9.15 33.59 6.86
CA ARG A 344 10.02 34.52 6.11
C ARG A 344 10.83 35.45 7.01
N SER A 345 10.21 35.97 8.08
CA SER A 345 10.90 36.85 9.02
C SER A 345 11.63 36.10 10.13
N GLY A 346 11.28 34.84 10.40
CA GLY A 346 11.94 34.00 11.40
C GLY A 346 12.05 34.67 12.77
N PRO A 347 13.25 34.68 13.39
CA PRO A 347 13.52 35.39 14.64
C PRO A 347 13.25 36.91 14.62
N ASN A 348 13.15 37.52 13.43
CA ASN A 348 12.86 38.95 13.27
C ASN A 348 11.35 39.27 13.25
N THR A 349 10.49 38.26 13.43
CA THR A 349 9.05 38.48 13.57
C THR A 349 8.77 39.24 14.87
N PRO A 350 7.80 40.18 14.90
CA PRO A 350 7.28 40.71 16.16
C PRO A 350 6.89 39.57 17.11
N ASP A 351 7.25 39.72 18.38
CA ASP A 351 6.99 38.75 19.46
C ASP A 351 7.71 37.40 19.31
N ALA A 352 8.72 37.27 18.44
CA ALA A 352 9.47 36.02 18.27
C ALA A 352 10.14 35.56 19.58
N THR A 353 10.72 36.49 20.36
CA THR A 353 11.34 36.20 21.66
C THR A 353 10.30 35.72 22.68
N GLU A 354 9.12 36.35 22.72
CA GLU A 354 8.02 35.95 23.61
C GLU A 354 7.50 34.56 23.24
N LEU A 355 7.30 34.30 21.95
CA LEU A 355 6.89 33.00 21.45
C LEU A 355 7.88 31.90 21.81
N HIS A 356 9.17 32.14 21.58
CA HIS A 356 10.24 31.20 21.94
C HIS A 356 10.19 30.88 23.43
N HIS A 357 10.16 31.91 24.29
CA HIS A 357 10.11 31.74 25.74
C HIS A 357 8.84 31.01 26.20
N HIS A 358 7.67 31.34 25.65
CA HIS A 358 6.40 30.67 25.96
C HIS A 358 6.46 29.17 25.67
N LEU A 359 6.83 28.79 24.45
CA LEU A 359 6.91 27.39 24.05
C LEU A 359 8.02 26.62 24.78
N THR A 360 9.13 27.29 25.11
CA THR A 360 10.19 26.70 25.95
C THR A 360 9.74 26.47 27.38
N ASN A 361 8.93 27.37 27.96
CA ASN A 361 8.34 27.16 29.28
C ASN A 361 7.32 26.03 29.32
N LEU A 362 6.68 25.72 28.17
CA LEU A 362 5.86 24.52 28.01
C LEU A 362 6.68 23.22 27.87
N GLY A 363 8.01 23.32 27.83
CA GLY A 363 8.93 22.19 27.84
C GLY A 363 9.49 21.78 26.47
N ALA A 364 9.45 22.67 25.47
CA ALA A 364 10.00 22.40 24.14
C ALA A 364 11.33 23.13 23.85
N HIS A 365 12.21 22.46 23.11
CA HIS A 365 13.34 23.05 22.41
C HIS A 365 12.85 23.67 21.10
N VAL A 366 12.90 25.00 21.00
CA VAL A 366 12.32 25.73 19.87
C VAL A 366 13.41 26.42 19.07
N THR A 367 13.51 26.10 17.79
CA THR A 367 14.34 26.83 16.83
C THR A 367 13.45 27.69 15.96
N LEU A 368 13.75 28.99 15.87
CA LEU A 368 13.07 29.91 14.95
C LEU A 368 14.02 30.18 13.78
N THR A 369 13.56 29.92 12.56
CA THR A 369 14.39 30.10 11.36
C THR A 369 13.68 30.96 10.33
N ALA A 370 14.43 31.90 9.75
CA ALA A 370 14.00 32.65 8.58
C ALA A 370 14.13 31.76 7.35
N CYS A 371 13.02 31.46 6.68
CA CYS A 371 12.99 30.66 5.47
C CYS A 371 11.76 31.02 4.62
N ASP A 372 11.99 31.32 3.35
CA ASP A 372 10.94 31.32 2.34
C ASP A 372 10.74 29.90 1.82
N THR A 373 9.65 29.25 2.25
CA THR A 373 9.32 27.88 1.85
C THR A 373 8.95 27.77 0.36
N SER A 374 8.74 28.88 -0.34
CA SER A 374 8.57 28.88 -1.80
C SER A 374 9.92 28.84 -2.56
N ASN A 375 11.04 29.09 -1.88
CA ASN A 375 12.39 28.96 -2.41
C ASN A 375 12.94 27.54 -2.12
N PRO A 376 13.09 26.67 -3.13
CA PRO A 376 13.56 25.29 -2.92
C PRO A 376 14.95 25.20 -2.30
N THR A 377 15.82 26.19 -2.56
CA THR A 377 17.20 26.21 -2.05
C THR A 377 17.22 26.50 -0.56
N GLU A 378 16.43 27.48 -0.10
CA GLU A 378 16.30 27.81 1.32
C GLU A 378 15.64 26.67 2.10
N LEU A 379 14.60 26.05 1.53
CA LEU A 379 13.94 24.92 2.17
C LEU A 379 14.88 23.70 2.28
N ALA A 380 15.65 23.41 1.25
CA ALA A 380 16.64 22.33 1.29
C ALA A 380 17.71 22.57 2.37
N ALA A 381 18.22 23.81 2.49
CA ALA A 381 19.16 24.17 3.54
C ALA A 381 18.54 24.03 4.94
N LEU A 382 17.31 24.52 5.13
CA LEU A 382 16.58 24.38 6.39
C LEU A 382 16.43 22.92 6.81
N LEU A 383 16.10 22.03 5.87
CA LEU A 383 15.94 20.59 6.13
C LEU A 383 17.27 19.91 6.45
N ALA A 384 18.38 20.35 5.82
CA ALA A 384 19.71 19.81 6.08
C ALA A 384 20.26 20.21 7.46
N ASP A 385 19.82 21.34 8.01
CA ASP A 385 20.21 21.83 9.34
C ASP A 385 19.46 21.13 10.49
N ILE A 386 18.46 20.29 10.19
CA ILE A 386 17.75 19.52 11.22
C ILE A 386 18.72 18.52 11.86
N PRO A 387 18.90 18.53 13.20
CA PRO A 387 19.87 17.67 13.84
C PRO A 387 19.57 16.18 13.60
N THR A 388 20.57 15.42 13.18
CA THR A 388 20.42 13.98 12.88
C THR A 388 20.03 13.13 14.08
N HIS A 389 20.30 13.60 15.31
CA HIS A 389 19.89 12.96 16.55
C HIS A 389 18.44 13.26 16.94
N HIS A 390 17.81 14.27 16.32
CA HIS A 390 16.41 14.64 16.46
C HIS A 390 15.77 14.79 15.06
N PRO A 391 15.65 13.70 14.29
CA PRO A 391 15.23 13.76 12.89
C PRO A 391 13.81 14.32 12.74
N LEU A 392 13.50 14.83 11.55
CA LEU A 392 12.15 15.28 11.19
C LEU A 392 11.14 14.12 11.26
N THR A 393 9.95 14.36 11.83
CA THR A 393 8.92 13.32 12.08
C THR A 393 7.62 13.55 11.36
#